data_AF-A0A7S1H1Q4-F1
#
_entry.id   AF-A0A7S1H1Q4-F1
#
_cell.length_a   1.000
_cell.length_b   1.000
_cell.length_c   1.000
_cell.angle_alpha   90.00
_cell.angle_beta   90.00
_cell.angle_gamma   90.00
#
_symmetry.space_group_name_H-M   'P 1'
#
loop_
_entity.id
_entity.type
_entity.pdbx_description
1 polymer ?
#
loop_
_entity_poly.entity_id
_entity_poly.type
_entity_poly.pdbx_seq_one_letter_code
_entity_poly.pdbx_strand_id
1 'polypeptide(L)'
;IAGKELTLAYRASVDGWSAKAFHDKCDNKGPCVVFATTDDGYSFGAFNPIGWQSDDDYKTLPNAFLFFCPPQGGDPVKLEKVGGGEAAVFDYARSGPTFGADGLVIGASAQSVMGLFAGPDPMDVTTGQGELRSVVSRLGQSC
;
A
#
# COMPACT_ATOMS: atom_id res chain seq x y z
N ILE A 1 16.97 9.97 -6.49
CA ILE A 1 15.97 11.04 -6.26
C ILE A 1 16.76 12.23 -5.69
N ALA A 2 17.22 13.16 -6.53
CA ALA A 2 17.96 14.33 -6.08
C ALA A 2 17.10 15.56 -6.37
N GLY A 3 16.80 16.37 -5.34
CA GLY A 3 16.08 17.64 -5.49
C GLY A 3 14.55 17.59 -5.39
N LYS A 4 13.95 16.53 -4.85
CA LYS A 4 12.51 16.51 -4.48
C LYS A 4 12.35 16.30 -2.98
N GLU A 5 11.53 17.13 -2.35
CA GLU A 5 11.21 17.07 -0.92
C GLU A 5 10.03 16.12 -0.67
N LEU A 6 10.13 15.30 0.38
CA LEU A 6 9.04 14.42 0.80
C LEU A 6 8.12 15.20 1.75
N THR A 7 6.84 15.28 1.41
CA THR A 7 5.82 15.85 2.29
C THR A 7 4.99 14.74 2.92
N LEU A 8 4.78 14.80 4.23
CA LEU A 8 3.90 13.86 4.93
C LEU A 8 2.44 14.11 4.51
N ALA A 9 1.86 13.19 3.73
CA ALA A 9 0.47 13.28 3.28
C ALA A 9 -0.54 12.67 4.25
N TYR A 10 -0.15 11.59 4.94
CA TYR A 10 -1.01 10.79 5.81
C TYR A 10 -0.18 10.15 6.92
N ARG A 11 -0.73 10.09 8.14
CA ARG A 11 -0.17 9.33 9.26
C ARG A 11 -1.30 8.61 9.99
N ALA A 12 -1.29 7.27 9.97
CA ALA A 12 -2.36 6.46 10.54
C ALA A 12 -2.67 6.76 12.02
N SER A 13 -1.64 7.08 12.82
CA SER A 13 -1.83 7.45 14.24
C SER A 13 -2.49 8.80 14.47
N VAL A 14 -2.61 9.65 13.45
CA VAL A 14 -3.22 11.00 13.51
C VAL A 14 -4.50 11.06 12.68
N ASP A 15 -4.46 10.55 11.45
CA ASP A 15 -5.56 10.62 10.49
C ASP A 15 -6.53 9.43 10.60
N GLY A 16 -6.19 8.39 11.37
CA GLY A 16 -6.99 7.18 11.56
C GLY A 16 -6.43 5.98 10.81
N TRP A 17 -6.89 4.76 11.15
CA TRP A 17 -6.34 3.49 10.64
C TRP A 17 -7.18 2.84 9.53
N SER A 18 -8.07 3.59 8.88
CA SER A 18 -8.96 3.05 7.85
C SER A 18 -8.41 3.28 6.43
N ALA A 19 -8.69 2.36 5.51
CA ALA A 19 -8.38 2.51 4.08
C ALA A 19 -8.94 3.83 3.52
N LYS A 20 -10.13 4.22 3.96
CA LYS A 20 -10.73 5.49 3.57
C LYS A 20 -9.89 6.70 4.03
N ALA A 21 -9.39 6.70 5.27
CA ALA A 21 -8.56 7.81 5.75
C ALA A 21 -7.25 7.94 4.96
N PHE A 22 -6.69 6.80 4.52
CA PHE A 22 -5.55 6.79 3.62
C PHE A 22 -5.89 7.41 2.27
N HIS A 23 -6.95 6.93 1.59
CA HIS A 23 -7.32 7.40 0.26
C HIS A 23 -7.77 8.87 0.25
N ASP A 24 -8.55 9.30 1.26
CA ASP A 24 -8.95 10.71 1.43
C ASP A 24 -7.74 11.66 1.49
N LYS A 25 -6.58 11.16 1.94
CA LYS A 25 -5.36 11.95 2.13
C LYS A 25 -4.30 11.73 1.07
N CYS A 26 -4.25 10.58 0.40
CA CYS A 26 -3.16 10.20 -0.50
C CYS A 26 -3.52 10.25 -1.98
N ASP A 27 -4.80 10.13 -2.32
CA ASP A 27 -5.22 10.02 -3.71
C ASP A 27 -4.88 11.29 -4.51
N ASN A 28 -4.49 11.10 -5.76
CA ASN A 28 -4.16 12.15 -6.73
C ASN A 28 -2.99 13.07 -6.33
N LYS A 29 -2.17 12.68 -5.33
CA LYS A 29 -0.96 13.43 -4.93
C LYS A 29 0.30 13.07 -5.72
N GLY A 30 0.21 12.05 -6.58
CA GLY A 30 1.33 11.57 -7.39
C GLY A 30 2.25 10.58 -6.65
N PRO A 31 3.53 10.48 -7.04
CA PRO A 31 4.45 9.47 -6.51
C PRO A 31 4.52 9.50 -4.98
N CYS A 32 4.39 8.35 -4.34
CA CYS A 32 4.31 8.26 -2.89
C CYS A 32 5.19 7.15 -2.31
N VAL A 33 5.64 7.37 -1.08
CA VAL A 33 6.34 6.38 -0.27
C VAL A 33 5.42 6.01 0.88
N VAL A 34 5.18 4.71 1.04
CA VAL A 34 4.53 4.14 2.21
C VAL A 34 5.62 3.67 3.16
N PHE A 35 5.53 4.06 4.43
CA PHE A 35 6.46 3.66 5.47
C PHE A 35 5.67 3.21 6.70
N ALA A 36 5.99 2.02 7.20
CA ALA A 36 5.33 1.40 8.33
C ALA A 36 6.36 0.85 9.32
N THR A 37 5.99 0.85 10.59
CA THR A 37 6.79 0.31 11.69
C THR A 37 5.91 -0.64 12.49
N THR A 38 6.44 -1.81 12.83
CA THR A 38 5.77 -2.78 13.71
C THR A 38 6.05 -2.49 15.17
N ASP A 39 5.22 -3.03 16.06
CA ASP A 39 5.43 -2.95 17.51
C ASP A 39 6.75 -3.65 17.94
N ASP A 40 7.20 -4.63 17.17
CA ASP A 40 8.48 -5.33 17.36
C ASP A 40 9.70 -4.52 16.85
N GLY A 41 9.49 -3.29 16.37
CA GLY A 41 10.55 -2.37 15.94
C GLY A 41 11.07 -2.59 14.51
N TYR A 42 10.41 -3.43 13.70
CA TYR A 42 10.76 -3.57 12.28
C TYR A 42 10.17 -2.41 11.49
N SER A 43 10.99 -1.80 10.62
CA SER A 43 10.53 -0.75 9.72
C SER A 43 10.61 -1.23 8.27
N PHE A 44 9.54 -1.03 7.52
CA PHE A 44 9.45 -1.41 6.12
C PHE A 44 8.57 -0.45 5.35
N GLY A 45 8.59 -0.58 4.04
CA GLY A 45 7.85 0.31 3.19
C GLY A 45 7.87 -0.08 1.73
N ALA A 46 7.29 0.80 0.93
CA ALA A 46 7.12 0.62 -0.48
C ALA A 46 7.08 1.96 -1.19
N PHE A 47 7.51 1.97 -2.45
CA PHE A 47 7.44 3.12 -3.32
C PHE A 47 6.48 2.85 -4.48
N ASN A 48 5.52 3.75 -4.64
CA ASN A 48 4.62 3.78 -5.78
C ASN A 48 4.96 4.99 -6.67
N PRO A 49 5.47 4.78 -7.90
CA PRO A 49 5.92 5.86 -8.78
C PRO A 49 4.80 6.75 -9.35
N ILE A 50 3.54 6.35 -9.25
CA ILE A 50 2.41 7.11 -9.82
C ILE A 50 1.39 7.57 -8.76
N GLY A 51 1.40 6.96 -7.57
CA GLY A 51 0.47 7.27 -6.50
C GLY A 51 -0.81 6.44 -6.55
N TRP A 52 -1.83 6.92 -5.83
CA TRP A 52 -3.12 6.25 -5.64
C TRP A 52 -4.25 7.07 -6.25
N GLN A 53 -5.27 6.37 -6.74
CA GLN A 53 -6.43 6.95 -7.41
C GLN A 53 -7.75 6.30 -7.00
N SER A 54 -7.73 5.19 -6.25
CA SER A 54 -8.93 4.42 -5.89
C SER A 54 -9.75 3.98 -7.10
N ASP A 55 -9.08 3.52 -8.17
CA ASP A 55 -9.73 3.12 -9.43
C ASP A 55 -10.13 1.62 -9.50
N ASP A 56 -9.90 0.89 -8.40
CA ASP A 56 -10.18 -0.55 -8.28
C ASP A 56 -9.45 -1.40 -9.35
N ASP A 57 -8.26 -0.96 -9.77
CA ASP A 57 -7.45 -1.62 -10.79
C ASP A 57 -6.02 -1.97 -10.31
N TYR A 58 -5.31 -2.76 -11.09
CA TYR A 58 -3.90 -3.11 -10.88
C TYR A 58 -3.00 -2.45 -11.92
N LYS A 59 -1.81 -2.06 -11.49
CA LYS A 59 -0.90 -1.25 -12.29
C LYS A 59 0.45 -1.96 -12.47
N THR A 60 0.88 -2.07 -13.72
CA THR A 60 2.19 -2.61 -14.09
C THR A 60 3.25 -1.53 -13.94
N LEU A 61 4.00 -1.59 -12.83
CA LEU A 61 4.97 -0.56 -12.47
C LEU A 61 6.33 -1.22 -12.20
N PRO A 62 7.22 -1.33 -13.21
CA PRO A 62 8.55 -1.93 -13.02
C PRO A 62 9.44 -1.13 -12.06
N ASN A 63 9.13 0.17 -11.90
CA ASN A 63 9.85 1.07 -11.01
C ASN A 63 9.27 1.12 -9.58
N ALA A 64 8.20 0.37 -9.31
CA ALA A 64 7.72 0.17 -7.94
C ALA A 64 8.64 -0.83 -7.23
N PHE A 65 8.95 -0.54 -5.96
CA PHE A 65 9.84 -1.38 -5.17
C PHE A 65 9.42 -1.38 -3.71
N LEU A 66 9.76 -2.46 -3.01
CA LEU A 66 9.64 -2.57 -1.57
C LEU A 66 10.98 -2.26 -0.92
N PHE A 67 10.96 -1.91 0.35
CA PHE A 67 12.20 -1.79 1.12
C PHE A 67 11.94 -2.13 2.58
N PHE A 68 13.00 -2.56 3.28
CA PHE A 68 12.96 -2.71 4.73
C PHE A 68 14.24 -2.21 5.36
N CYS A 69 14.13 -1.72 6.59
CA CYS A 69 15.25 -1.28 7.40
C CYS A 69 15.57 -2.36 8.43
N PRO A 70 16.79 -2.92 8.43
CA PRO A 70 17.19 -3.89 9.43
C PRO A 70 17.10 -3.29 10.85
N PRO A 71 16.55 -4.03 11.83
CA PRO A 71 16.41 -3.52 13.21
C PRO A 71 17.75 -3.23 13.90
N GLN A 72 18.85 -3.79 13.38
CA GLN A 72 20.20 -3.63 13.92
C GLN A 72 20.94 -2.37 13.40
N GLY A 73 20.24 -1.44 12.73
CA GLY A 73 20.82 -0.15 12.31
C GLY A 73 21.65 -0.21 11.03
N GLY A 74 21.25 -1.03 10.06
CA GLY A 74 21.87 -1.13 8.73
C GLY A 74 21.22 -0.23 7.68
N ASP A 75 21.85 -0.15 6.51
CA ASP A 75 21.29 0.53 5.34
C ASP A 75 19.95 -0.11 4.92
N PRO A 76 18.95 0.68 4.49
CA PRO A 76 17.71 0.14 3.97
C PRO A 76 17.96 -0.78 2.77
N VAL A 77 17.39 -1.98 2.83
CA VAL A 77 17.49 -2.96 1.76
C VAL A 77 16.36 -2.71 0.77
N LYS A 78 16.72 -2.35 -0.47
CA LYS A 78 15.77 -2.20 -1.57
C LYS A 78 15.46 -3.56 -2.17
N LEU A 79 14.18 -3.86 -2.32
CA LEU A 79 13.64 -5.06 -2.94
C LEU A 79 12.93 -4.66 -4.23
N GLU A 80 13.64 -4.84 -5.34
CA GLU A 80 13.07 -4.59 -6.67
C GLU A 80 12.06 -5.67 -7.02
N LYS A 81 11.14 -5.34 -7.94
CA LYS A 81 10.23 -6.35 -8.49
C LYS A 81 11.05 -7.36 -9.29
N VAL A 82 11.08 -8.61 -8.84
CA VAL A 82 11.74 -9.74 -9.54
C VAL A 82 10.68 -10.76 -9.93
N GLY A 83 10.52 -11.02 -11.23
CA GLY A 83 9.56 -12.02 -11.73
C GLY A 83 8.09 -11.75 -11.37
N GLY A 84 7.26 -12.80 -11.42
CA GLY A 84 5.83 -12.74 -11.10
C GLY A 84 4.93 -12.06 -12.14
N GLY A 85 3.64 -11.92 -11.81
CA GLY A 85 2.67 -11.22 -12.66
C GLY A 85 3.05 -9.76 -12.95
N GLU A 86 2.49 -9.17 -14.00
CA GLU A 86 2.80 -7.79 -14.40
C GLU A 86 2.35 -6.77 -13.35
N ALA A 87 1.27 -7.07 -12.62
CA ALA A 87 0.71 -6.25 -11.56
C ALA A 87 1.70 -6.02 -10.41
N ALA A 88 2.15 -4.78 -10.24
CA ALA A 88 3.06 -4.38 -9.18
C ALA A 88 2.35 -3.66 -8.02
N VAL A 89 1.26 -2.96 -8.31
CA VAL A 89 0.45 -2.21 -7.33
C VAL A 89 -1.02 -2.49 -7.60
N PHE A 90 -1.82 -2.65 -6.55
CA PHE A 90 -3.27 -2.83 -6.62
C PHE A 90 -3.95 -1.68 -5.88
N ASP A 91 -4.75 -0.88 -6.59
CA ASP A 91 -5.31 0.40 -6.14
C ASP A 91 -6.82 0.27 -5.85
N TYR A 92 -7.13 -0.53 -4.82
CA TYR A 92 -8.51 -0.79 -4.42
C TYR A 92 -9.02 0.26 -3.45
N ALA A 93 -10.17 0.88 -3.74
CA ALA A 93 -10.75 1.96 -2.95
C ALA A 93 -11.09 1.56 -1.49
N ARG A 94 -11.22 0.26 -1.23
CA ARG A 94 -11.60 -0.30 0.09
C ARG A 94 -10.45 -0.97 0.84
N SER A 95 -9.29 -1.13 0.21
CA SER A 95 -8.10 -1.68 0.86
C SER A 95 -7.08 -0.58 1.08
N GLY A 96 -6.17 -0.77 2.03
CA GLY A 96 -5.00 0.08 2.10
C GLY A 96 -3.99 -0.25 0.98
N PRO A 97 -2.79 0.32 1.07
CA PRO A 97 -1.80 0.19 0.02
C PRO A 97 -1.35 -1.27 -0.16
N THR A 98 -1.46 -1.74 -1.41
CA THR A 98 -1.18 -3.12 -1.81
C THR A 98 -0.14 -3.17 -2.94
N PHE A 99 0.93 -3.94 -2.73
CA PHE A 99 2.07 -4.09 -3.64
C PHE A 99 2.29 -5.57 -3.97
N GLY A 100 2.09 -5.93 -5.24
CA GLY A 100 2.03 -7.32 -5.70
C GLY A 100 0.83 -8.07 -5.11
N ALA A 101 0.42 -9.18 -5.75
CA ALA A 101 -0.72 -9.97 -5.30
C ALA A 101 -0.48 -10.60 -3.91
N ASP A 102 0.80 -10.88 -3.59
CA ASP A 102 1.24 -11.51 -2.35
C ASP A 102 2.45 -10.80 -1.70
N GLY A 103 2.86 -9.63 -2.21
CA GLY A 103 4.10 -8.97 -1.80
C GLY A 103 3.96 -8.26 -0.45
N LEU A 104 3.19 -7.18 -0.42
CA LEU A 104 2.89 -6.39 0.77
C LEU A 104 1.45 -5.88 0.69
N VAL A 105 0.63 -6.25 1.66
CA VAL A 105 -0.77 -5.81 1.80
C VAL A 105 -0.94 -5.17 3.16
N ILE A 106 -1.27 -3.88 3.19
CA ILE A 106 -1.54 -3.14 4.43
C ILE A 106 -3.04 -2.85 4.50
N GLY A 107 -3.74 -3.39 5.49
CA GLY A 107 -5.18 -3.25 5.61
C GLY A 107 -5.94 -3.85 4.44
N ALA A 108 -5.88 -5.18 4.31
CA ALA A 108 -6.72 -5.91 3.37
C ALA A 108 -8.20 -5.69 3.70
N SER A 109 -9.05 -5.42 2.70
CA SER A 109 -10.49 -5.32 2.90
C SER A 109 -11.06 -6.65 3.39
N ALA A 110 -11.99 -6.61 4.34
CA ALA A 110 -12.62 -7.81 4.90
C ALA A 110 -13.55 -8.55 3.91
N GLN A 111 -13.75 -8.02 2.70
CA GLN A 111 -14.61 -8.59 1.67
C GLN A 111 -13.81 -8.89 0.41
N SER A 112 -13.90 -10.14 -0.07
CA SER A 112 -13.35 -10.60 -1.33
C SER A 112 -14.07 -9.92 -2.50
N VAL A 113 -13.41 -8.99 -3.18
CA VAL A 113 -13.93 -8.40 -4.42
C VAL A 113 -13.54 -9.26 -5.62
N MET A 114 -13.93 -10.54 -5.59
CA MET A 114 -13.96 -11.35 -6.82
C MET A 114 -15.38 -11.32 -7.37
N GLY A 115 -15.63 -10.35 -8.25
CA GLY A 115 -16.69 -10.47 -9.26
C GLY A 115 -18.09 -9.98 -8.90
N LEU A 116 -18.25 -8.84 -8.21
CA LEU A 116 -19.56 -8.20 -8.17
C LEU A 116 -19.46 -6.73 -8.61
N PHE A 117 -19.98 -6.48 -9.82
CA PHE A 117 -20.40 -5.14 -10.24
C PHE A 117 -21.28 -4.54 -9.13
N ALA A 118 -20.75 -3.63 -8.34
CA ALA A 118 -21.54 -2.76 -7.49
C ALA A 118 -21.60 -1.41 -8.16
N GLY A 119 -22.76 -1.13 -8.78
CA GLY A 119 -23.12 0.22 -9.21
C GLY A 119 -23.13 1.21 -8.04
N PRO A 120 -23.34 2.50 -8.33
CA PRO A 120 -23.14 3.57 -7.36
C PRO A 120 -24.34 3.65 -6.39
N ASP A 121 -24.31 2.87 -5.32
CA ASP A 121 -25.19 3.09 -4.18
C ASP A 121 -24.42 3.80 -3.04
N PRO A 122 -24.80 5.04 -2.68
CA PRO A 122 -24.10 5.85 -1.66
C PRO A 122 -24.46 5.46 -0.21
N MET A 123 -24.78 4.18 0.05
CA MET A 123 -25.16 3.72 1.39
C MET A 123 -24.05 2.91 2.04
N ASP A 124 -23.34 3.61 2.92
CA ASP A 124 -22.43 3.13 3.94
C ASP A 124 -21.11 2.47 3.48
N VAL A 125 -20.19 3.35 3.11
CA VAL A 125 -18.78 3.03 2.86
C VAL A 125 -18.06 2.42 4.08
N THR A 126 -18.64 2.35 5.29
CA THR A 126 -17.93 1.86 6.49
C THR A 126 -17.96 0.33 6.66
N THR A 127 -18.87 -0.37 5.99
CA THR A 127 -19.00 -1.83 6.15
C THR A 127 -18.00 -2.56 5.23
N GLY A 128 -16.89 -3.05 5.80
CA GLY A 128 -15.93 -3.93 5.10
C GLY A 128 -14.59 -3.29 4.69
N GLN A 129 -14.27 -2.09 5.17
CA GLN A 129 -12.98 -1.45 4.92
C GLN A 129 -11.80 -2.23 5.53
N GLY A 130 -10.65 -2.17 4.87
CA GLY A 130 -9.41 -2.69 5.42
C GLY A 130 -8.88 -1.85 6.58
N GLU A 131 -8.46 -2.53 7.65
CA GLU A 131 -7.85 -1.91 8.83
C GLU A 131 -6.31 -1.96 8.72
N LEU A 132 -5.67 -0.79 8.64
CA LEU A 132 -4.22 -0.64 8.41
C LEU A 132 -3.35 -1.06 9.60
N ARG A 133 -3.94 -1.61 10.67
CA ARG A 133 -3.20 -2.24 11.78
C ARG A 133 -2.72 -3.64 11.43
N SER A 134 -3.29 -4.24 10.39
CA SER A 134 -2.89 -5.55 9.89
C SER A 134 -2.02 -5.41 8.64
N VAL A 135 -0.90 -6.12 8.62
CA VAL A 135 -0.03 -6.20 7.46
C VAL A 135 0.28 -7.66 7.17
N VAL A 136 0.09 -8.07 5.92
CA VAL A 136 0.54 -9.37 5.42
C VAL A 136 1.63 -9.10 4.40
N SER A 137 2.78 -9.73 4.57
CA SER A 137 3.88 -9.59 3.63
C SER A 137 4.63 -10.91 3.47
N ARG A 138 4.90 -11.29 2.23
CA ARG A 138 5.73 -12.46 1.88
C ARG A 138 7.09 -12.05 1.32
N LEU A 139 7.69 -10.96 1.85
CA LEU A 139 9.04 -10.52 1.47
C LEU A 139 9.99 -11.73 1.49
N GLY A 140 10.52 -12.10 0.32
CA GLY A 140 11.50 -13.18 0.20
C GLY A 140 10.96 -14.60 -0.04
N GLN A 141 9.67 -14.81 -0.31
CA GLN A 141 9.15 -16.14 -0.72
C GLN A 141 8.92 -16.31 -2.23
N SER A 142 9.15 -15.26 -3.03
CA SER A 142 9.19 -15.38 -4.49
C SER A 142 10.60 -15.77 -4.93
N CYS A 143 10.96 -17.02 -4.66
CA CYS A 143 12.07 -17.71 -5.32
C CYS A 143 11.53 -18.52 -6.49
#